data_AF-A0A1G0H9P0-F1
#
_entry.id   AF-A0A1G0H9P0-F1
#
_cell.length_a   1.000
_cell.length_b   1.000
_cell.length_c   1.000
_cell.angle_alpha   90.00
_cell.angle_beta   90.00
_cell.angle_gamma   90.00
#
_symmetry.space_group_name_H-M   'P 1'
#
loop_
_entity.id
_entity.type
_entity.pdbx_description
1 polymer ?
#
loop_
_entity_poly.entity_id
_entity_poly.type
_entity_poly.pdbx_seq_one_letter_code
_entity_poly.pdbx_strand_id
1 'polypeptide(L)'
;MQGSQANPGYDTVIGPEGLERALMDLYEQSQKDPVFAAEGHYIIYQFGQQKSLIKIDMSAHPYKFWYYDLWGRPATSVVKETIAQFLLDKESEKEGGQL
;
A
#
# COMPACT_ATOMS: atom_id res chain seq x y z
N MET A 1 37.03 1.96 -3.48
CA MET A 1 35.84 2.78 -3.15
C MET A 1 34.79 1.83 -2.61
N GLN A 2 34.39 2.01 -1.35
CA GLN A 2 33.51 1.10 -0.62
C GLN A 2 32.13 1.05 -1.28
N GLY A 3 31.67 -0.16 -1.57
CA GLY A 3 30.30 -0.42 -1.97
C GLY A 3 29.35 -0.05 -0.84
N SER A 4 28.46 0.89 -1.10
CA SER A 4 27.33 1.16 -0.22
C SER A 4 26.37 -0.01 -0.34
N GLN A 5 26.45 -0.94 0.62
CA GLN A 5 25.36 -1.87 0.86
C GLN A 5 24.18 -1.04 1.38
N ALA A 6 23.25 -0.70 0.50
CA ALA A 6 21.92 -0.26 0.90
C ALA A 6 21.33 -1.39 1.75
N ASN A 7 21.27 -1.19 3.06
CA ASN A 7 20.42 -1.99 3.92
C ASN A 7 19.00 -1.83 3.35
N PRO A 8 18.32 -2.88 2.85
CA PRO A 8 16.97 -2.74 2.31
C PRO A 8 16.01 -2.65 3.50
N GLY A 9 16.14 -1.58 4.27
CA GLY A 9 15.24 -1.26 5.36
C GLY A 9 13.90 -0.93 4.74
N TYR A 10 12.95 -1.86 4.81
CA TYR A 10 11.55 -1.54 4.58
C TYR A 10 11.15 -0.52 5.65
N ASP A 11 11.06 0.75 5.25
CA ASP A 11 10.60 1.80 6.15
C ASP A 11 9.21 1.43 6.69
N THR A 12 9.06 1.52 8.00
CA THR A 12 7.78 1.24 8.65
C THR A 12 6.86 2.44 8.47
N VAL A 13 5.71 2.20 7.87
CA VAL A 13 4.65 3.18 7.69
C VAL A 13 3.84 3.27 8.99
N ILE A 14 3.74 4.47 9.54
CA ILE A 14 3.13 4.71 10.85
C ILE A 14 1.79 5.43 10.67
N GLY A 15 0.73 4.87 11.23
CA GLY A 15 -0.58 5.54 11.30
C GLY A 15 -1.32 5.64 9.97
N PRO A 16 -2.61 6.02 10.01
CA PRO A 16 -3.45 6.14 8.82
C PRO A 16 -2.87 7.08 7.76
N GLU A 17 -2.33 8.24 8.17
CA GLU A 17 -1.78 9.22 7.24
C GLU A 17 -0.55 8.68 6.49
N GLY A 18 0.28 7.91 7.20
CA GLY A 18 1.40 7.23 6.58
C GLY A 18 0.94 6.18 5.56
N LEU A 19 -0.09 5.41 5.90
CA LEU A 19 -0.64 4.39 5.02
C LEU A 19 -1.23 5.00 3.76
N GLU A 20 -2.03 6.04 3.91
CA GLU A 20 -2.61 6.79 2.79
C GLU A 20 -1.52 7.29 1.83
N ARG A 21 -0.48 7.95 2.36
CA ARG A 21 0.63 8.44 1.54
C ARG A 21 1.35 7.29 0.81
N ALA A 22 1.63 6.20 1.50
CA ALA A 22 2.30 5.05 0.90
C ALA A 22 1.47 4.42 -0.23
N LEU A 23 0.14 4.35 -0.07
CA LEU A 23 -0.77 3.88 -1.12
C LEU A 23 -0.80 4.82 -2.32
N MET A 24 -0.79 6.14 -2.08
CA MET A 24 -0.72 7.15 -3.15
C MET A 24 0.60 7.10 -3.92
N ASP A 25 1.74 7.01 -3.22
CA ASP A 25 3.06 6.90 -3.84
C ASP A 25 3.16 5.62 -4.69
N LEU A 26 2.65 4.49 -4.17
CA LEU A 26 2.58 3.22 -4.92
C LEU A 26 1.69 3.35 -6.17
N TYR A 27 0.52 3.97 -6.03
CA TYR A 27 -0.39 4.20 -7.14
C TYR A 27 0.25 5.04 -8.24
N GLU A 28 0.80 6.20 -7.90
CA GLU A 28 1.45 7.08 -8.86
C GLU A 28 2.59 6.39 -9.61
N GLN A 29 3.36 5.55 -8.92
CA GLN A 29 4.42 4.78 -9.56
C GLN A 29 3.86 3.68 -10.48
N SER A 30 2.81 2.97 -10.04
CA SER A 30 2.15 1.93 -10.85
C SER A 30 1.54 2.48 -12.15
N GLN A 31 1.07 3.73 -12.15
CA GLN A 31 0.55 4.38 -13.36
C GLN A 31 1.66 4.73 -14.37
N LYS A 32 2.88 4.95 -13.89
CA LYS A 32 4.03 5.34 -14.73
C LYS A 32 4.80 4.13 -15.27
N ASP A 33 4.76 3.00 -14.56
CA ASP A 33 5.56 1.81 -14.87
C ASP A 33 4.72 0.52 -14.77
N PRO A 34 4.30 -0.07 -15.91
CA PRO A 34 3.57 -1.33 -15.92
C PRO A 34 4.36 -2.53 -15.39
N VAL A 35 5.70 -2.51 -15.45
CA VAL A 35 6.53 -3.58 -14.89
C VAL A 35 6.48 -3.50 -13.37
N PHE A 36 6.64 -2.30 -12.82
CA PHE A 36 6.46 -2.05 -11.39
C PHE A 36 5.06 -2.49 -10.92
N ALA A 37 4.00 -2.12 -11.65
CA ALA A 37 2.63 -2.48 -11.30
C ALA A 37 2.37 -4.01 -11.26
N ALA A 38 3.13 -4.79 -12.03
CA ALA A 38 3.02 -6.24 -12.07
C ALA A 38 3.75 -6.94 -10.90
N GLU A 39 4.55 -6.21 -10.13
CA GLU A 39 5.25 -6.74 -8.97
C GLU A 39 4.35 -6.85 -7.73
N GLY A 40 4.76 -7.68 -6.77
CA GLY A 40 4.11 -7.71 -5.45
C GLY A 40 4.65 -6.59 -4.58
N HIS A 41 3.77 -5.70 -4.09
CA HIS A 41 4.16 -4.62 -3.19
C HIS A 41 3.86 -4.96 -1.73
N TYR A 42 4.72 -4.49 -0.84
CA TYR A 42 4.69 -4.84 0.57
C TYR A 42 4.92 -3.59 1.43
N ILE A 43 4.02 -3.36 2.39
CA ILE A 43 4.13 -2.27 3.38
C ILE A 43 4.23 -2.89 4.77
N ILE A 44 5.25 -2.50 5.52
CA ILE A 44 5.30 -2.74 6.96
C ILE A 44 4.54 -1.61 7.65
N TYR A 45 3.36 -1.92 8.18
CA TYR A 45 2.47 -0.95 8.82
C TYR A 45 2.51 -1.07 10.34
N GLN A 46 2.49 0.07 11.04
CA GLN A 46 2.41 0.13 12.49
C GLN A 46 1.34 1.12 12.96
N PHE A 47 0.46 0.65 13.85
CA PHE A 47 -0.54 1.47 14.54
C PHE A 47 -0.45 1.23 16.05
N GLY A 48 0.04 2.24 16.79
CA GLY A 48 0.41 2.06 18.19
C GLY A 48 1.48 0.97 18.34
N GLN A 49 1.16 -0.09 19.10
CA GLN A 49 2.03 -1.25 19.28
C GLN A 49 1.74 -2.40 18.28
N GLN A 50 0.70 -2.28 17.45
CA GLN A 50 0.35 -3.29 16.46
C GLN A 50 1.20 -3.10 15.20
N LYS A 51 1.93 -4.14 14.81
CA LYS A 51 2.75 -4.18 13.59
C LYS A 51 2.25 -5.28 12.67
N SER A 52 2.08 -4.95 11.40
CA SER A 52 1.49 -5.83 10.38
C SER A 52 2.18 -5.65 9.04
N LEU A 53 2.12 -6.67 8.20
CA LEU A 53 2.48 -6.61 6.80
C LEU A 53 1.22 -6.44 5.96
N ILE A 54 1.22 -5.48 5.05
CA ILE A 54 0.17 -5.31 4.04
C ILE A 54 0.79 -5.69 2.69
N LYS A 55 0.22 -6.68 2.03
CA LYS A 55 0.57 -7.02 0.65
C LYS A 55 -0.44 -6.37 -0.29
N ILE A 56 0.04 -5.81 -1.38
CA ILE A 56 -0.75 -5.09 -2.38
C ILE A 56 -0.41 -5.66 -3.76
N ASP A 57 -1.43 -5.99 -4.53
CA ASP A 57 -1.34 -6.37 -5.93
C ASP A 57 -2.03 -5.29 -6.77
N MET A 58 -1.22 -4.58 -7.56
CA MET A 58 -1.65 -3.47 -8.42
C MET A 58 -1.68 -3.85 -9.90
N SER A 59 -1.51 -5.14 -10.23
CA SER A 59 -1.43 -5.62 -11.62
C SER A 59 -2.74 -5.49 -12.39
N ALA A 60 -3.87 -5.49 -11.67
CA ALA A 60 -5.21 -5.35 -12.24
C ALA A 60 -6.17 -4.72 -11.24
N HIS A 61 -7.20 -4.06 -11.77
CA HIS A 61 -8.31 -3.55 -10.97
C HIS A 61 -9.43 -4.60 -10.82
N PRO A 62 -10.13 -4.65 -9.67
CA PRO A 62 -9.84 -3.89 -8.45
C PRO A 62 -8.54 -4.36 -7.78
N TYR A 63 -7.78 -3.42 -7.23
CA TYR A 63 -6.53 -3.71 -6.52
C TYR A 63 -6.79 -4.62 -5.32
N LYS A 64 -5.90 -5.57 -5.09
CA LYS A 64 -6.07 -6.57 -4.03
C LYS A 64 -5.15 -6.30 -2.86
N PHE A 65 -5.70 -6.46 -1.66
CA PHE A 65 -5.02 -6.23 -0.40
C PHE A 65 -5.09 -7.47 0.48
N TRP A 66 -3.96 -7.80 1.11
CA TRP A 66 -3.90 -8.79 2.18
C TRP A 66 -3.27 -8.16 3.42
N TYR A 67 -3.83 -8.46 4.58
CA TYR A 67 -3.38 -7.96 5.87
C TYR A 67 -2.89 -9.11 6.73
N TYR A 68 -1.64 -9.03 7.19
CA TYR A 68 -1.01 -10.03 8.04
C TYR A 68 -0.51 -9.37 9.33
N ASP A 69 -1.27 -9.51 10.42
CA ASP A 69 -0.78 -9.17 11.76
C ASP A 69 0.02 -10.33 12.34
N LEU A 70 1.14 -10.00 13.00
CA LEU A 70 2.05 -11.01 13.56
C LEU A 70 1.43 -11.83 14.71
N TRP A 71 0.35 -11.35 15.31
CA TRP A 71 -0.39 -12.03 16.37
C TRP A 71 -1.75 -12.55 15.89
N GLY A 72 -1.99 -12.57 14.58
CA GLY A 72 -3.25 -13.04 14.00
C GLY A 72 -4.46 -12.16 14.30
N ARG A 73 -4.25 -10.90 14.74
CA ARG A 73 -5.35 -9.96 14.97
C ARG A 73 -5.97 -9.54 13.63
N PRO A 74 -7.28 -9.24 13.63
CA PRO A 74 -7.91 -8.65 12.45
C PRO A 74 -7.33 -7.26 12.16
N ALA A 75 -7.45 -6.84 10.90
CA ALA A 75 -7.20 -5.44 10.52
C ALA A 75 -8.11 -4.51 11.34
N THR A 76 -7.51 -3.43 11.86
CA THR A 76 -8.24 -2.38 12.57
C THR A 76 -9.23 -1.69 11.63
N SER A 77 -10.25 -1.03 12.17
CA SER A 77 -11.19 -0.23 11.36
C SER A 77 -10.44 0.82 10.56
N VAL A 78 -9.46 1.48 11.18
CA VAL A 78 -8.59 2.48 10.56
C VAL A 78 -7.93 1.96 9.28
N VAL A 79 -7.31 0.77 9.31
CA VAL A 79 -6.69 0.19 8.11
C VAL A 79 -7.71 -0.10 7.02
N LYS A 80 -8.88 -0.64 7.39
CA LYS A 80 -9.95 -0.96 6.44
C LYS A 80 -10.53 0.29 5.79
N GLU A 81 -10.77 1.33 6.58
CA GLU A 81 -11.30 2.62 6.13
C GLU A 81 -10.31 3.32 5.20
N THR A 82 -9.02 3.37 5.55
CA THR A 82 -7.99 3.96 4.68
C THR A 82 -7.90 3.23 3.33
N ILE A 83 -7.90 1.89 3.32
CA ILE A 83 -7.86 1.10 2.07
C ILE A 83 -9.16 1.28 1.27
N ALA A 84 -10.31 1.27 1.94
CA ALA A 84 -11.61 1.45 1.27
C ALA A 84 -11.72 2.83 0.62
N GLN A 85 -11.29 3.89 1.32
CA GLN A 85 -11.28 5.24 0.78
C GLN A 85 -10.36 5.34 -0.44
N PHE A 86 -9.15 4.78 -0.35
CA PHE A 86 -8.21 4.71 -1.47
C PHE A 86 -8.83 4.02 -2.70
N LEU A 87 -9.49 2.87 -2.51
CA LEU A 87 -10.15 2.16 -3.59
C LEU A 87 -11.28 2.99 -4.22
N LEU A 88 -12.14 3.60 -3.39
CA LEU A 88 -13.24 4.44 -3.85
C LEU A 88 -12.75 5.64 -4.67
N ASP A 89 -11.70 6.32 -4.20
CA ASP A 89 -11.12 7.47 -4.88
C ASP A 89 -10.55 7.07 -6.25
N LYS A 90 -9.82 5.96 -6.32
CA LYS A 90 -9.16 5.52 -7.56
C LYS A 90 -10.09 4.82 -8.55
N GLU A 91 -11.16 4.19 -8.07
CA GLU A 91 -12.23 3.73 -8.95
C GLU A 91 -13.01 4.92 -9.55
N SER A 92 -13.31 5.95 -8.76
CA SER A 92 -14.02 7.15 -9.22
C SER A 92 -13.21 7.96 -10.25
N GLU A 93 -11.89 8.06 -10.09
CA GLU A 93 -11.00 8.72 -11.06
C GLU A 93 -11.02 8.04 -12.44
N LYS A 94 -11.31 6.74 -12.51
CA LYS A 94 -11.35 6.00 -13.77
C LYS A 94 -12.67 6.18 -14.52
N GLU A 95 -13.78 6.32 -13.80
CA GLU A 95 -15.11 6.54 -14.40
C GLU A 95 -15.29 7.97 -14.92
N GLY A 96 -14.63 8.96 -14.32
CA GLY A 96 -14.66 10.36 -14.75
C GLY A 96 -13.85 10.70 -16.01
N GLY A 97 -13.09 9.74 -16.56
CA GLY A 97 -12.22 9.92 -17.75
C GLY A 97 -12.89 9.66 -19.10
N GLN A 98 -14.21 9.41 -19.13
CA GLN A 98 -15.00 9.27 -20.36
C GLN A 98 -16.14 10.27 -20.37
N LEU A 99 -15.83 11.54 -20.64
CA LEU A 99 -16.79 12.53 -21.17
C LEU A 99 -16.11 13.37 -22.24
#